data_AF-A0A7J5UJM2-F1
#
_entry.id   AF-A0A7J5UJM2-F1
#
_cell.length_a   1.000
_cell.length_b   1.000
_cell.length_c   1.000
_cell.angle_alpha   90.00
_cell.angle_beta   90.00
_cell.angle_gamma   90.00
#
_symmetry.space_group_name_H-M   'P 1'
#
loop_
_entity.id
_entity.type
_entity.pdbx_description
1 polymer ?
#
loop_
_entity_poly.entity_id
_entity_poly.type
_entity_poly.pdbx_seq_one_letter_code
_entity_poly.pdbx_strand_id
1 'polypeptide(L)'
;PRNRRPAAGGAAAPARGAPTRLVVTEGPLSGTTIPLGPSSIVVGRAPSCSLVLDDDYSSSRHARFFPKDGTWWIEDLGSTNGTVVAGERIGQPVQVPPGTPVRIGQTRIELRR
;
A
#
# COMPACT_ATOMS: atom_id res chain seq x y z
N PRO A 1 13.03 19.02 22.95
CA PRO A 1 12.56 17.62 22.77
C PRO A 1 12.24 17.38 21.29
N ARG A 2 12.70 16.26 20.74
CA ARG A 2 12.93 16.05 19.30
C ARG A 2 11.65 15.74 18.50
N ASN A 3 11.44 16.56 17.47
CA ASN A 3 11.00 16.30 16.10
C ASN A 3 9.79 15.41 15.75
N ARG A 4 8.88 16.09 15.04
CA ARG A 4 8.12 15.70 13.83
C ARG A 4 7.12 14.55 13.95
N ARG A 5 5.90 14.92 14.38
CA ARG A 5 4.69 14.44 13.71
C ARG A 5 4.75 14.91 12.25
N PRO A 6 4.73 14.03 11.22
CA PRO A 6 4.32 14.50 9.92
C PRO A 6 2.82 14.80 9.99
N ALA A 7 2.47 15.94 9.40
CA ALA A 7 1.15 16.49 9.33
C ALA A 7 0.12 15.43 8.89
N ALA A 8 -1.01 15.41 9.60
CA ALA A 8 -2.26 14.96 9.01
C ALA A 8 -2.60 15.93 7.87
N GLY A 9 -2.04 15.69 6.69
CA GLY A 9 -2.46 16.32 5.45
C GLY A 9 -3.90 15.89 5.18
N GLY A 10 -4.77 16.89 4.98
CA GLY A 10 -6.21 16.72 4.91
C GLY A 10 -6.63 15.56 4.01
N ALA A 11 -7.57 14.76 4.51
CA ALA A 11 -8.31 13.81 3.70
C ALA A 11 -9.08 14.59 2.63
N ALA A 12 -8.43 14.85 1.49
CA ALA A 12 -9.12 15.21 0.27
C ALA A 12 -10.08 14.05 -0.02
N ALA A 13 -11.38 14.36 -0.08
CA ALA A 13 -12.42 13.39 -0.43
C ALA A 13 -11.98 12.59 -1.69
N PRO A 14 -12.26 11.28 -1.76
CA PRO A 14 -11.83 10.47 -2.90
C PRO A 14 -12.32 11.13 -4.18
N ALA A 15 -11.38 11.49 -5.06
CA ALA A 15 -11.72 12.01 -6.38
C ALA A 15 -12.60 10.97 -7.09
N ARG A 16 -13.64 11.42 -7.80
CA ARG A 16 -14.53 10.56 -8.59
C ARG A 16 -13.67 9.71 -9.54
N GLY A 17 -13.47 8.43 -9.23
CA GLY A 17 -12.60 7.51 -9.97
C GLY A 17 -11.40 6.94 -9.19
N ALA A 18 -11.24 7.29 -7.91
CA ALA A 18 -10.27 6.63 -7.02
C ALA A 18 -10.63 5.15 -6.80
N PRO A 19 -9.64 4.26 -6.66
CA PRO A 19 -9.89 2.87 -6.29
C PRO A 19 -10.57 2.80 -4.92
N THR A 20 -11.54 1.90 -4.82
CA THR A 20 -12.39 1.69 -3.64
C THR A 20 -11.98 0.45 -2.85
N ARG A 21 -11.20 -0.46 -3.45
CA ARG A 21 -10.78 -1.72 -2.86
C ARG A 21 -9.36 -2.08 -3.28
N LEU A 22 -8.60 -2.66 -2.37
CA LEU A 22 -7.30 -3.29 -2.63
C LEU A 22 -7.54 -4.78 -2.66
N VAL A 23 -7.20 -5.42 -3.77
CA VAL A 23 -7.39 -6.86 -3.98
C VAL A 23 -6.04 -7.53 -4.07
N VAL A 24 -5.83 -8.57 -3.28
CA VAL A 24 -4.68 -9.46 -3.42
C VAL A 24 -4.96 -10.43 -4.56
N THR A 25 -4.21 -10.30 -5.65
CA THR A 25 -4.35 -11.14 -6.84
C THR A 25 -3.47 -12.38 -6.78
N GLU A 26 -2.32 -12.31 -6.11
CA GLU A 26 -1.38 -13.45 -5.98
C GLU A 26 -0.71 -13.48 -4.60
N GLY A 27 -0.25 -14.66 -4.19
CA GLY A 27 0.42 -14.89 -2.92
C GLY A 27 -0.44 -15.68 -1.92
N PRO A 28 0.05 -15.88 -0.68
CA PRO A 28 -0.64 -16.68 0.33
C PRO A 28 -2.02 -16.11 0.72
N LEU A 29 -2.22 -14.81 0.48
CA LEU A 29 -3.47 -14.11 0.78
C LEU A 29 -4.31 -13.80 -0.47
N SER A 30 -4.05 -14.48 -1.59
CA SER A 30 -4.82 -14.29 -2.83
C SER A 30 -6.33 -14.42 -2.59
N GLY A 31 -7.11 -13.49 -3.17
CA GLY A 31 -8.54 -13.36 -2.94
C GLY A 31 -8.94 -12.42 -1.80
N THR A 32 -7.99 -12.00 -0.94
CA THR A 32 -8.26 -11.01 0.10
C THR A 32 -8.56 -9.65 -0.52
N THR A 33 -9.66 -9.03 -0.08
CA THR A 33 -10.07 -7.70 -0.54
C THR A 33 -10.27 -6.78 0.66
N ILE A 34 -9.61 -5.62 0.64
CA ILE A 34 -9.69 -4.60 1.69
C ILE A 34 -10.35 -3.35 1.12
N PRO A 35 -11.36 -2.77 1.78
CA PRO A 35 -11.92 -1.49 1.37
C PRO A 35 -10.89 -0.36 1.53
N LEU A 36 -10.65 0.37 0.45
CA LEU A 36 -9.85 1.60 0.42
C LEU A 36 -10.73 2.76 0.88
N GLY A 37 -10.34 3.40 1.97
CA GLY A 37 -11.01 4.57 2.53
C GLY A 37 -10.17 5.84 2.41
N PRO A 38 -10.51 6.91 3.16
CA PRO A 38 -9.68 8.11 3.27
C PRO A 38 -8.39 7.90 4.10
N SER A 39 -8.24 6.73 4.72
CA SER A 39 -7.09 6.38 5.56
C SER A 39 -5.97 5.71 4.76
N SER A 40 -4.73 5.95 5.18
CA SER A 40 -3.59 5.19 4.66
C SER A 40 -3.65 3.72 5.11
N ILE A 41 -3.23 2.82 4.24
CA ILE A 41 -3.19 1.37 4.46
C ILE A 41 -1.73 0.97 4.55
N VAL A 42 -1.37 0.32 5.66
CA VAL A 42 -0.02 -0.23 5.82
C VAL A 42 -0.08 -1.72 5.51
N VAL A 43 0.88 -2.19 4.72
CA VAL A 43 1.04 -3.59 4.35
C VAL A 43 2.32 -4.11 4.96
N GLY A 44 2.26 -5.26 5.61
CA GLY A 44 3.43 -5.90 6.21
C GLY A 44 3.04 -7.05 7.12
N ARG A 45 4.03 -7.71 7.71
CA ARG A 45 3.81 -8.89 8.56
C ARG A 45 3.27 -8.57 9.96
N ALA A 46 3.40 -7.32 10.42
CA ALA A 46 2.94 -6.99 11.76
C ALA A 46 1.40 -7.02 11.83
N PRO A 47 0.81 -7.52 12.93
CA PRO A 47 -0.64 -7.54 13.12
C PRO A 47 -1.25 -6.13 13.24
N SER A 48 -0.43 -5.10 13.46
CA SER A 48 -0.85 -3.69 13.44
C SER A 48 -1.04 -3.13 12.03
N CYS A 49 -0.72 -3.90 10.97
CA CYS A 49 -0.89 -3.48 9.58
C CYS A 49 -2.35 -3.67 9.13
N SER A 50 -2.78 -2.82 8.20
CA SER A 50 -4.11 -2.92 7.59
C SER A 50 -4.24 -4.19 6.73
N LEU A 51 -3.16 -4.56 6.03
CA LEU A 51 -3.02 -5.85 5.38
C LEU A 51 -1.85 -6.57 6.03
N VAL A 52 -2.18 -7.59 6.83
CA VAL A 52 -1.19 -8.44 7.47
C VAL A 52 -0.75 -9.50 6.47
N LEU A 53 0.50 -9.46 6.05
CA LEU A 53 1.10 -10.47 5.18
C LEU A 53 1.68 -11.60 6.03
N ASP A 54 1.14 -12.81 5.90
CA ASP A 54 1.72 -14.02 6.50
C ASP A 54 2.79 -14.59 5.56
N ASP A 55 3.89 -13.83 5.41
CA ASP A 55 4.98 -14.14 4.50
C ASP A 55 6.31 -13.78 5.17
N ASP A 56 7.25 -14.73 5.24
CA ASP A 56 8.59 -14.51 5.80
C ASP A 56 9.43 -13.53 4.97
N TYR A 57 9.12 -13.34 3.69
CA TYR A 57 9.71 -12.33 2.82
C TYR A 57 9.09 -10.93 3.02
N SER A 58 8.12 -10.79 3.93
CA SER A 58 7.50 -9.50 4.24
C SER A 58 7.98 -8.95 5.58
N SER A 59 8.53 -7.74 5.56
CA SER A 59 8.89 -7.02 6.78
C SER A 59 7.65 -6.63 7.58
N SER A 60 7.80 -6.41 8.89
CA SER A 60 6.70 -6.05 9.80
C SER A 60 5.90 -4.83 9.33
N ARG A 61 6.57 -3.80 8.81
CA ARG A 61 5.96 -2.72 8.03
C ARG A 61 6.71 -2.64 6.71
N HIS A 62 6.13 -3.15 5.63
CA HIS A 62 6.82 -3.30 4.36
C HIS A 62 6.59 -2.08 3.47
N ALA A 63 5.33 -1.78 3.19
CA ALA A 63 4.93 -0.66 2.36
C ALA A 63 3.70 0.04 2.94
N ARG A 64 3.48 1.28 2.54
CA ARG A 64 2.30 2.05 2.91
C ARG A 64 1.66 2.65 1.68
N PHE A 65 0.37 2.36 1.53
CA PHE A 65 -0.51 3.03 0.60
C PHE A 65 -1.15 4.23 1.29
N PHE A 66 -1.17 5.38 0.64
CA PHE A 66 -1.85 6.56 1.17
C PHE A 66 -2.53 7.35 0.05
N PRO A 67 -3.74 7.85 0.29
CA PRO A 67 -4.37 8.77 -0.64
C PRO A 67 -3.69 10.14 -0.52
N LYS A 68 -3.32 10.73 -1.65
CA LYS A 68 -2.76 12.08 -1.76
C LYS A 68 -3.29 12.74 -3.02
N ASP A 69 -3.88 13.94 -2.87
CA ASP A 69 -4.43 14.74 -3.96
C ASP A 69 -5.42 13.96 -4.86
N GLY A 70 -6.24 13.09 -4.25
CA GLY A 70 -7.22 12.27 -4.96
C GLY A 70 -6.66 11.06 -5.71
N THR A 71 -5.34 10.82 -5.65
CA THR A 71 -4.73 9.59 -6.16
C THR A 71 -4.12 8.75 -5.04
N TRP A 72 -3.95 7.46 -5.27
CA TRP A 72 -3.23 6.60 -4.36
C TRP A 72 -1.75 6.61 -4.65
N TRP A 73 -0.97 6.63 -3.59
CA TRP A 73 0.48 6.56 -3.63
C TRP A 73 0.93 5.41 -2.75
N ILE A 74 2.09 4.86 -3.07
CA ILE A 74 2.75 3.84 -2.28
C ILE A 74 4.17 4.28 -1.96
N GLU A 75 4.57 4.09 -0.70
CA GLU A 75 5.94 4.25 -0.23
C GLU A 75 6.45 2.94 0.36
N ASP A 76 7.74 2.67 0.15
CA ASP A 76 8.46 1.58 0.82
C ASP A 76 8.95 2.07 2.19
N LEU A 77 8.68 1.31 3.26
CA LEU A 77 9.02 1.67 4.63
C LEU A 77 10.36 1.08 5.10
N GLY A 78 11.25 0.73 4.17
CA GLY A 78 12.52 0.07 4.45
C GLY A 78 12.38 -1.45 4.45
N SER A 79 11.65 -1.97 3.46
CA SER A 79 11.49 -3.41 3.33
C SER A 79 12.79 -4.08 2.85
N THR A 80 13.01 -5.32 3.28
CA THR A 80 14.22 -6.07 2.91
C THR A 80 14.22 -6.44 1.42
N ASN A 81 13.09 -6.92 0.92
CA ASN A 81 12.96 -7.37 -0.48
C ASN A 81 12.62 -6.24 -1.45
N GLY A 82 12.17 -5.09 -0.94
CA GLY A 82 11.70 -3.98 -1.74
C GLY A 82 10.27 -4.13 -2.21
N THR A 83 9.68 -2.99 -2.56
CA THR A 83 8.36 -2.89 -3.17
C THR A 83 8.51 -2.72 -4.68
N VAL A 84 7.69 -3.44 -5.47
CA VAL A 84 7.71 -3.39 -6.93
C VAL A 84 6.34 -2.94 -7.44
N VAL A 85 6.28 -1.89 -8.26
CA VAL A 85 5.05 -1.34 -8.82
C VAL A 85 5.11 -1.47 -10.33
N ALA A 86 4.09 -2.06 -10.95
CA ALA A 86 4.04 -2.30 -12.39
C ALA A 86 5.25 -3.07 -12.99
N GLY A 87 6.01 -3.79 -12.15
CA GLY A 87 7.24 -4.49 -12.56
C GLY A 87 8.54 -3.75 -12.25
N GLU A 88 8.48 -2.49 -11.78
CA GLU A 88 9.64 -1.70 -11.41
C GLU A 88 9.79 -1.57 -9.89
N ARG A 89 10.99 -1.80 -9.36
CA ARG A 89 11.27 -1.63 -7.93
C ARG A 89 11.31 -0.14 -7.58
N ILE A 90 10.54 0.26 -6.60
CA ILE A 90 10.47 1.65 -6.16
C ILE A 90 11.43 1.89 -5.00
N GLY A 91 12.13 3.01 -5.05
CA GLY A 91 12.95 3.51 -3.92
C GLY A 91 12.37 4.78 -3.29
N GLN A 92 11.32 5.33 -3.88
CA GLN A 92 10.65 6.57 -3.45
C GLN A 92 9.14 6.40 -3.58
N PRO A 93 8.33 7.28 -2.95
CA PRO A 93 6.89 7.23 -3.09
C PRO A 93 6.48 7.40 -4.55
N VAL A 94 5.70 6.46 -5.10
CA VAL A 94 5.17 6.53 -6.46
C VAL A 94 3.66 6.50 -6.47
N GLN A 95 3.07 7.08 -7.51
CA GLN A 95 1.64 7.06 -7.74
C GLN A 95 1.21 5.66 -8.23
N VAL A 96 0.11 5.14 -7.68
CA VAL A 96 -0.48 3.84 -8.05
C VAL A 96 -1.91 4.07 -8.56
N PRO A 97 -2.09 4.06 -9.89
CA PRO A 97 -3.42 4.07 -10.49
C PRO A 97 -4.24 2.82 -10.14
N PRO A 98 -5.58 2.89 -10.22
CA PRO A 98 -6.42 1.69 -10.22
C PRO A 98 -6.05 0.78 -11.40
N GLY A 99 -5.97 -0.53 -11.15
CA GLY A 99 -5.55 -1.55 -12.12
C GLY A 99 -4.05 -1.81 -12.13
N THR A 100 -3.26 -1.04 -11.38
CA THR A 100 -1.80 -1.23 -11.34
C THR A 100 -1.43 -2.35 -10.37
N PRO A 101 -0.72 -3.40 -10.82
CA PRO A 101 -0.25 -4.44 -9.94
C PRO A 101 0.98 -3.98 -9.16
N VAL A 102 0.93 -4.14 -7.85
CA VAL A 102 2.01 -3.91 -6.91
C VAL A 102 2.41 -5.25 -6.30
N ARG A 103 3.69 -5.53 -6.22
CA ARG A 103 4.25 -6.72 -5.60
C ARG A 103 5.03 -6.33 -4.35
N ILE A 104 4.72 -7.01 -3.26
CA ILE A 104 5.29 -6.84 -1.93
C ILE A 104 5.72 -8.23 -1.45
N GLY A 105 7.03 -8.47 -1.36
CA GLY A 105 7.55 -9.81 -1.11
C GLY A 105 7.07 -10.80 -2.19
N GLN A 106 6.37 -11.86 -1.80
CA GLN A 106 5.76 -12.81 -2.74
C GLN A 106 4.28 -12.51 -3.04
N THR A 107 3.70 -11.49 -2.41
CA THR A 107 2.29 -11.13 -2.57
C THR A 107 2.12 -10.07 -3.67
N ARG A 108 1.10 -10.24 -4.51
CA ARG A 108 0.73 -9.26 -5.55
C ARG A 108 -0.67 -8.71 -5.26
N ILE A 109 -0.78 -7.40 -5.32
CA ILE A 109 -1.95 -6.61 -4.94
C ILE A 109 -2.26 -5.59 -6.01
N GLU A 110 -3.53 -5.28 -6.19
CA GLU A 110 -4.02 -4.38 -7.23
C GLU A 110 -5.09 -3.48 -6.63
N LEU A 111 -5.07 -2.20 -6.98
CA LEU A 111 -6.13 -1.27 -6.57
C LEU A 111 -7.29 -1.35 -7.56
N ARG A 112 -8.50 -1.67 -7.11
CA ARG A 112 -9.69 -1.79 -7.95
C ARG A 112 -10.77 -0.79 -7.55
N ARG A 113 -11.66 -0.50 -8.50
CA ARG A 113 -12.85 0.34 -8.30
C ARG A 113 -14.05 -0.48 -7.87
#